data_AF-A0A349A2N7-F1
#
_entry.id   AF-A0A349A2N7-F1
#
_cell.length_a   1.000
_cell.length_b   1.000
_cell.length_c   1.000
_cell.angle_alpha   90.00
_cell.angle_beta   90.00
_cell.angle_gamma   90.00
#
_symmetry.space_group_name_H-M   'P 1'
#
loop_
_entity.id
_entity.type
_entity.pdbx_description
1 polymer ?
#
loop_
_entity_poly.entity_id
_entity_poly.type
_entity_poly.pdbx_seq_one_letter_code
_entity_poly.pdbx_strand_id
1 'polypeptide(L)'
;MAQASQIRETVTGGEADDFVRTFLFGSAGIRRDGRTRRSVIVMDDKKQGWVGIPHGGIAMGAVADLAGDLMEKRPGPFGPYPYAIDYRMGGASARLGDALAIEVTATESGARGSIVKDPGSPPYLSAAVRFGGDAPAAAQGVPAGLPARIDAWAGRLLDLPSYRDCFVCGIARRQPGLGRRF
;
A
#
# COMPACT_ATOMS: atom_id res chain seq x y z
N MET A 1 20.70 -9.56 57.88
CA MET A 1 21.31 -8.31 57.36
C MET A 1 21.04 -8.24 55.86
N ALA A 2 20.28 -7.22 55.48
CA ALA A 2 19.98 -6.65 54.16
C ALA A 2 20.09 -7.53 52.88
N GLN A 3 18.92 -7.90 52.35
CA GLN A 3 18.67 -8.05 50.91
C GLN A 3 18.88 -6.70 50.20
N ALA A 4 19.76 -6.67 49.20
CA ALA A 4 19.83 -5.56 48.25
C ALA A 4 18.86 -5.86 47.09
N SER A 5 17.67 -5.26 47.21
CA SER A 5 16.72 -5.07 46.12
C SER A 5 17.37 -4.26 45.00
N GLN A 6 17.59 -4.87 43.85
CA GLN A 6 17.74 -4.13 42.59
C GLN A 6 16.44 -4.29 41.82
N ILE A 7 15.64 -3.24 41.95
CA ILE A 7 14.47 -2.94 41.16
C ILE A 7 14.90 -3.00 39.69
N ARG A 8 14.50 -4.06 38.98
CA ARG A 8 14.42 -4.01 37.53
C ARG A 8 13.39 -2.94 37.22
N GLU A 9 13.85 -1.80 36.71
CA GLU A 9 13.00 -0.82 36.08
C GLU A 9 12.18 -1.54 35.01
N THR A 10 10.91 -1.77 35.33
CA THR A 10 9.86 -1.99 34.36
C THR A 10 9.80 -0.75 33.48
N VAL A 11 10.41 -0.83 32.30
CA VAL A 11 10.15 0.10 31.21
C VAL A 11 8.70 -0.12 30.79
N THR A 12 7.82 0.67 31.37
CA THR A 12 6.42 0.80 30.97
C THR A 12 6.30 1.70 29.76
N GLY A 13 5.74 1.17 28.66
CA GLY A 13 4.91 1.93 27.74
C GLY A 13 5.62 2.77 26.67
N GLY A 14 5.84 2.15 25.50
CA GLY A 14 6.02 2.81 24.21
C GLY A 14 5.94 1.75 23.13
N GLU A 15 4.91 1.80 22.28
CA GLU A 15 4.73 0.90 21.13
C GLU A 15 6.04 0.76 20.34
N ALA A 16 6.44 -0.47 20.04
CA ALA A 16 7.40 -0.70 18.97
C ALA A 16 6.78 -0.12 17.68
N ASP A 17 7.37 0.97 17.19
CA ASP A 17 7.03 1.69 15.96
C ASP A 17 6.50 0.72 14.86
N ASP A 18 5.27 0.92 14.40
CA ASP A 18 4.68 0.15 13.30
C ASP A 18 5.43 0.48 12.00
N PHE A 19 6.55 -0.20 11.80
CA PHE A 19 7.45 0.01 10.66
C PHE A 19 6.69 -0.03 9.33
N VAL A 20 5.69 -0.91 9.20
CA VAL A 20 4.93 -1.06 7.95
C VAL A 20 4.14 0.22 7.68
N ARG A 21 3.39 0.73 8.66
CA ARG A 21 2.62 1.97 8.49
C ARG A 21 3.51 3.19 8.35
N THR A 22 4.61 3.27 9.09
CA THR A 22 5.61 4.33 8.92
C THR A 22 6.26 4.28 7.54
N PHE A 23 6.54 3.08 7.01
CA PHE A 23 7.08 2.91 5.66
C PHE A 23 6.06 3.30 4.57
N LEU A 24 4.81 2.88 4.70
CA LEU A 24 3.75 3.11 3.72
C LEU A 24 3.27 4.56 3.69
N PHE A 25 3.05 5.15 4.86
CA PHE A 25 2.34 6.44 5.01
C PHE A 25 3.22 7.56 5.56
N GLY A 26 4.41 7.23 6.09
CA GLY A 26 5.35 8.21 6.64
C GLY A 26 4.70 9.17 7.63
N SER A 27 5.06 10.44 7.55
CA SER A 27 4.49 11.50 8.37
C SER A 27 3.06 11.90 7.99
N ALA A 28 2.55 11.45 6.84
CA ALA A 28 1.16 11.72 6.45
C ALA A 28 0.17 10.97 7.35
N GLY A 29 0.60 9.83 7.91
CA GLY A 29 -0.21 9.00 8.81
C GLY A 29 -1.52 8.53 8.17
N ILE A 30 -2.45 8.04 8.98
CA ILE A 30 -3.77 7.57 8.53
C ILE A 30 -4.84 8.48 9.12
N ARG A 31 -5.60 9.17 8.26
CA ARG A 31 -6.79 9.92 8.65
C ARG A 31 -8.00 8.98 8.66
N ARG A 32 -8.70 8.94 9.80
CA ARG A 32 -9.91 8.13 10.01
C ARG A 32 -11.13 9.03 9.96
N ASP A 33 -12.06 8.73 9.08
CA ASP A 33 -13.31 9.49 8.88
C ASP A 33 -14.48 8.50 8.78
N GLY A 34 -15.05 8.14 9.94
CA GLY A 34 -16.09 7.12 10.03
C GLY A 34 -15.70 5.81 9.34
N ARG A 35 -16.40 5.51 8.24
CA ARG A 35 -16.19 4.31 7.41
C ARG A 35 -15.08 4.44 6.36
N THR A 36 -14.32 5.53 6.38
CA THR A 36 -13.27 5.80 5.40
C THR A 36 -11.92 5.99 6.08
N ARG A 37 -10.87 5.50 5.41
CA ARG A 37 -9.47 5.71 5.74
C ARG A 37 -8.80 6.42 4.58
N ARG A 38 -8.01 7.45 4.90
CA ARG A 38 -7.29 8.26 3.91
C ARG A 38 -5.84 8.42 4.32
N SER A 39 -4.96 8.46 3.33
CA SER A 39 -3.54 8.78 3.53
C SER A 39 -2.92 9.30 2.23
N VAL A 40 -1.61 9.56 2.27
CA VAL A 40 -0.78 9.89 1.13
C VAL A 40 0.42 8.94 1.12
N ILE A 41 0.73 8.37 -0.04
CA ILE A 41 1.90 7.53 -0.26
C ILE A 41 2.87 8.34 -1.12
N VAL A 42 4.05 8.63 -0.61
CA VAL A 42 5.14 9.25 -1.40
C VAL A 42 6.00 8.15 -1.99
N MET A 43 6.01 8.03 -3.33
CA MET A 43 6.77 7.03 -4.08
C MET A 43 8.25 7.40 -4.16
N ASP A 44 8.94 7.32 -3.03
CA ASP A 44 10.38 7.56 -2.92
C ASP A 44 11.22 6.38 -3.43
N ASP A 45 12.54 6.56 -3.41
CA ASP A 45 13.53 5.54 -3.78
C ASP A 45 13.38 4.24 -2.99
N LYS A 46 12.90 4.30 -1.74
CA LYS A 46 12.64 3.13 -0.89
C LYS A 46 11.45 2.30 -1.38
N LYS A 47 10.50 2.92 -2.09
CA LYS A 47 9.32 2.26 -2.68
C LYS A 47 9.52 1.89 -4.15
N GLN A 48 10.77 1.87 -4.61
CA GLN A 48 11.13 1.52 -5.97
C GLN A 48 11.07 -0.01 -6.21
N GLY A 49 10.35 -0.40 -7.27
CA GLY A 49 10.29 -1.79 -7.71
C GLY A 49 11.29 -2.09 -8.82
N TRP A 50 11.47 -1.12 -9.70
CA TRP A 50 12.43 -1.10 -10.79
C TRP A 50 13.01 0.32 -10.91
N VAL A 51 14.24 0.49 -11.40
CA VAL A 51 14.92 1.80 -11.51
C VAL A 51 14.02 2.84 -12.18
N GLY A 52 13.67 3.88 -11.43
CA GLY A 52 12.77 4.96 -11.86
C GLY A 52 11.28 4.67 -11.72
N ILE A 53 10.89 3.45 -11.36
CA ILE A 53 9.50 2.97 -11.37
C ILE A 53 9.05 2.52 -9.97
N PRO A 54 7.95 3.09 -9.44
CA PRO A 54 7.36 2.66 -8.18
C PRO A 54 6.97 1.17 -8.18
N HIS A 55 7.18 0.49 -7.05
CA HIS A 55 6.77 -0.90 -6.87
C HIS A 55 5.26 -1.00 -6.68
N GLY A 56 4.53 -1.56 -7.66
CA GLY A 56 3.06 -1.66 -7.61
C GLY A 56 2.52 -2.35 -6.35
N GLY A 57 3.23 -3.35 -5.82
CA GLY A 57 2.87 -4.03 -4.57
C GLY A 57 2.83 -3.12 -3.33
N ILE A 58 3.47 -1.95 -3.34
CA ILE A 58 3.38 -0.99 -2.22
C ILE A 58 2.00 -0.35 -2.17
N ALA A 59 1.49 0.08 -3.32
CA ALA A 59 0.15 0.63 -3.43
C ALA A 59 -0.92 -0.43 -3.11
N MET A 60 -0.71 -1.67 -3.56
CA MET A 60 -1.59 -2.79 -3.21
C MET A 60 -1.58 -3.06 -1.71
N GLY A 61 -0.40 -3.16 -1.09
CA GLY A 61 -0.24 -3.38 0.35
C GLY A 61 -0.84 -2.27 1.20
N ALA A 62 -0.73 -1.01 0.76
CA ALA A 62 -1.36 0.12 1.43
C ALA A 62 -2.90 0.02 1.45
N VAL A 63 -3.51 -0.42 0.35
CA VAL A 63 -4.97 -0.69 0.34
C VAL A 63 -5.32 -1.81 1.31
N ALA A 64 -4.56 -2.91 1.31
CA ALA A 64 -4.81 -4.03 2.20
C ALA A 64 -4.69 -3.63 3.69
N ASP A 65 -3.66 -2.84 4.06
CA ASP A 65 -3.49 -2.34 5.43
C ASP A 65 -4.66 -1.44 5.86
N LEU A 66 -5.04 -0.47 5.02
CA LEU A 66 -6.15 0.44 5.34
C LEU A 66 -7.50 -0.31 5.39
N ALA A 67 -7.69 -1.32 4.55
CA ALA A 67 -8.88 -2.18 4.60
C ALA A 67 -8.92 -2.98 5.91
N GLY A 68 -7.78 -3.49 6.38
CA GLY A 68 -7.67 -4.14 7.69
C GLY A 68 -7.94 -3.18 8.86
N ASP A 69 -7.56 -1.89 8.74
CA ASP A 69 -7.84 -0.85 9.74
C ASP A 69 -9.32 -0.44 9.82
N LEU A 70 -10.13 -0.76 8.80
CA LEU A 70 -11.57 -0.56 8.84
C LEU A 70 -12.29 -1.59 9.72
N MET A 71 -11.63 -2.70 10.06
CA MET A 71 -12.23 -3.72 10.90
C MET A 71 -12.03 -3.40 12.37
N GLU A 72 -13.14 -3.17 13.09
CA GLU A 72 -13.14 -2.86 14.52
C GLU A 72 -12.55 -3.99 15.38
N LYS A 73 -12.64 -5.24 14.91
CA LYS A 73 -12.03 -6.41 15.55
C LYS A 73 -11.07 -7.07 14.58
N ARG A 74 -9.76 -6.96 14.84
CA ARG A 74 -8.74 -7.76 14.14
C ARG A 74 -8.84 -9.21 14.64
N PRO A 75 -9.26 -10.19 13.83
CA PRO A 75 -9.53 -11.55 14.32
C PRO A 75 -8.25 -12.39 14.52
N GLY A 76 -7.11 -11.77 14.77
CA GLY A 76 -5.81 -12.42 14.94
C GLY A 76 -4.65 -11.61 14.34
N PRO A 77 -3.40 -12.14 14.43
CA PRO A 77 -2.20 -11.43 13.97
C PRO A 77 -2.15 -11.25 12.44
N PHE A 78 -2.91 -12.05 11.70
CA PHE A 78 -2.95 -12.04 10.23
C PHE A 78 -4.11 -11.23 9.63
N GLY A 79 -4.92 -10.58 10.48
CA GLY A 79 -6.11 -9.86 10.03
C GLY A 79 -7.27 -10.77 9.64
N PRO A 80 -8.30 -10.24 8.97
CA PRO A 80 -9.46 -11.02 8.55
C PRO A 80 -9.06 -12.12 7.56
N TYR A 81 -9.33 -13.37 7.94
CA TYR A 81 -9.20 -14.52 7.07
C TYR A 81 -10.49 -15.34 7.13
N PRO A 82 -10.99 -15.87 6.00
CA PRO A 82 -10.51 -15.65 4.62
C PRO A 82 -10.80 -14.24 4.11
N TYR A 83 -10.01 -13.76 3.15
CA TYR A 83 -10.28 -12.51 2.42
C TYR A 83 -9.79 -12.62 0.97
N ALA A 84 -10.35 -11.78 0.10
CA ALA A 84 -9.95 -11.66 -1.30
C ALA A 84 -9.84 -10.18 -1.68
N ILE A 85 -8.86 -9.86 -2.54
CA ILE A 85 -8.72 -8.50 -3.09
C ILE A 85 -8.55 -8.58 -4.60
N ASP A 86 -9.45 -7.90 -5.30
CA ASP A 86 -9.38 -7.70 -6.73
C ASP A 86 -8.77 -6.32 -7.01
N TYR A 87 -7.64 -6.30 -7.70
CA TYR A 87 -6.93 -5.06 -8.05
C TYR A 87 -7.07 -4.76 -9.54
N ARG A 88 -7.23 -3.49 -9.86
CA ARG A 88 -7.02 -2.96 -11.20
C ARG A 88 -5.97 -1.87 -11.12
N MET A 89 -4.86 -2.12 -11.80
CA MET A 89 -3.86 -1.10 -12.08
C MET A 89 -4.08 -0.59 -13.49
N GLY A 90 -3.89 0.71 -13.68
CA GLY A 90 -4.08 1.35 -14.98
C GLY A 90 -4.93 2.59 -14.85
N GLY A 91 -4.30 3.73 -15.14
CA GLY A 91 -4.88 5.07 -15.08
C GLY A 91 -3.73 6.08 -15.14
N ALA A 92 -3.62 6.97 -14.15
CA ALA A 92 -2.47 7.85 -14.06
C ALA A 92 -1.14 7.08 -13.95
N SER A 93 -0.11 7.48 -14.70
CA SER A 93 1.26 6.96 -14.55
C SER A 93 1.89 7.53 -13.28
N ALA A 94 2.34 6.65 -12.38
CA ALA A 94 3.12 7.05 -11.20
C ALA A 94 4.62 6.99 -11.48
N ARG A 95 5.36 7.99 -11.00
CA ARG A 95 6.81 8.12 -11.08
C ARG A 95 7.41 8.19 -9.68
N LEU A 96 8.72 7.97 -9.58
CA LEU A 96 9.40 8.32 -8.33
C LEU A 96 9.26 9.80 -8.01
N GLY A 97 9.07 10.11 -6.73
CA GLY A 97 8.79 11.45 -6.21
C GLY A 97 7.32 11.83 -6.20
N ASP A 98 6.45 11.08 -6.89
CA ASP A 98 5.01 11.37 -6.87
C ASP A 98 4.41 11.09 -5.47
N ALA A 99 3.50 11.97 -5.06
CA ALA A 99 2.61 11.75 -3.93
C ALA A 99 1.26 11.24 -4.44
N LEU A 100 0.82 10.10 -3.93
CA LEU A 100 -0.45 9.47 -4.33
C LEU A 100 -1.43 9.51 -3.16
N ALA A 101 -2.60 10.10 -3.37
CA ALA A 101 -3.68 10.08 -2.40
C ALA A 101 -4.38 8.72 -2.43
N ILE A 102 -4.49 8.08 -1.27
CA ILE A 102 -5.20 6.81 -1.09
C ILE A 102 -6.46 7.03 -0.26
N GLU A 103 -7.55 6.43 -0.71
CA GLU A 103 -8.80 6.33 0.03
C GLU A 103 -9.30 4.88 0.04
N VAL A 104 -9.68 4.39 1.21
CA VAL A 104 -10.34 3.09 1.37
C VAL A 104 -11.61 3.27 2.20
N THR A 105 -12.75 2.86 1.67
CA THR A 105 -14.07 3.03 2.30
C THR A 105 -14.74 1.67 2.51
N ALA A 106 -15.28 1.44 3.70
CA ALA A 106 -15.98 0.22 4.04
C ALA A 106 -17.27 0.07 3.22
N THR A 107 -17.54 -1.16 2.82
CA THR A 107 -18.78 -1.62 2.19
C THR A 107 -19.47 -2.63 3.12
N GLU A 108 -20.63 -3.14 2.73
CA GLU A 108 -21.35 -4.15 3.53
C GLU A 108 -20.55 -5.46 3.70
N SER A 109 -19.75 -5.84 2.70
CA SER A 109 -19.02 -7.11 2.65
C SER A 109 -17.49 -6.96 2.65
N GLY A 110 -16.97 -5.75 2.85
CA GLY A 110 -15.54 -5.50 2.84
C GLY A 110 -15.19 -4.02 2.68
N ALA A 111 -14.40 -3.69 1.66
CA ALA A 111 -14.00 -2.32 1.39
C ALA A 111 -13.74 -2.06 -0.10
N ARG A 112 -13.73 -0.77 -0.48
CA ARG A 112 -13.32 -0.31 -1.81
C ARG A 112 -12.17 0.67 -1.67
N GLY A 113 -11.10 0.44 -2.41
CA GLY A 113 -9.90 1.27 -2.43
C GLY A 113 -9.72 2.02 -3.74
N SER A 114 -9.19 3.23 -3.67
CA SER A 114 -8.75 4.02 -4.81
C SER A 114 -7.47 4.76 -4.47
N ILE A 115 -6.53 4.80 -5.42
CA ILE A 115 -5.30 5.58 -5.35
C ILE A 115 -5.25 6.48 -6.56
N VAL A 116 -5.16 7.79 -6.33
CA VAL A 116 -5.11 8.81 -7.36
C VAL A 116 -3.84 9.64 -7.21
N LYS A 117 -3.23 10.04 -8.32
CA LYS A 117 -2.12 10.97 -8.31
C LYS A 117 -2.65 12.40 -8.19
N ASP A 118 -3.48 12.79 -9.15
CA ASP A 118 -4.07 14.12 -9.24
C ASP A 118 -5.61 14.04 -9.17
N PRO A 119 -6.28 14.97 -8.49
CA PRO A 119 -7.73 15.08 -8.55
C PRO A 119 -8.22 15.17 -10.00
N GLY A 120 -9.22 14.35 -10.36
CA GLY A 120 -9.77 14.31 -11.72
C GLY A 120 -8.99 13.46 -12.72
N SER A 121 -7.83 12.90 -12.34
CA SER A 121 -7.13 11.88 -13.14
C SER A 121 -7.76 10.50 -12.94
N PRO A 122 -7.69 9.60 -13.94
CA PRO A 122 -8.04 8.20 -13.73
C PRO A 122 -7.18 7.58 -12.61
N PRO A 123 -7.75 6.73 -11.75
CA PRO A 123 -7.02 6.18 -10.61
C PRO A 123 -5.81 5.37 -11.06
N TYR A 124 -4.68 5.58 -10.41
CA TYR A 124 -3.50 4.74 -10.57
C TYR A 124 -3.82 3.28 -10.22
N LEU A 125 -4.56 3.08 -9.12
CA LEU A 125 -5.02 1.78 -8.66
C LEU A 125 -6.44 1.89 -8.12
N SER A 126 -7.27 0.92 -8.45
CA SER A 126 -8.57 0.68 -7.81
C SER A 126 -8.61 -0.75 -7.27
N ALA A 127 -9.32 -0.95 -6.16
CA ALA A 127 -9.41 -2.25 -5.52
C ALA A 127 -10.78 -2.51 -4.91
N ALA A 128 -11.19 -3.78 -4.90
CA ALA A 128 -12.32 -4.29 -4.15
C ALA A 128 -11.82 -5.36 -3.17
N VAL A 129 -12.04 -5.14 -1.88
CA VAL A 129 -11.67 -6.03 -0.78
C VAL A 129 -12.93 -6.69 -0.25
N ARG A 130 -12.87 -8.00 -0.03
CA ARG A 130 -13.97 -8.80 0.54
C ARG A 130 -13.45 -9.59 1.74
N PHE A 131 -14.19 -9.53 2.84
CA PHE A 131 -13.87 -10.26 4.07
C PHE A 131 -14.87 -11.40 4.30
N GLY A 132 -14.38 -12.57 4.72
CA GLY A 132 -15.20 -13.76 4.96
C GLY A 132 -15.69 -14.47 3.69
N GLY A 133 -16.32 -15.63 3.87
CA GLY A 133 -16.87 -16.49 2.80
C GLY A 133 -15.87 -17.52 2.24
N ASP A 134 -16.37 -18.46 1.42
CA ASP A 134 -15.50 -19.34 0.63
C ASP A 134 -14.68 -18.51 -0.37
N ALA A 135 -13.43 -18.91 -0.63
CA ALA A 135 -12.54 -18.24 -1.58
C ALA A 135 -13.29 -17.96 -2.89
N PRO A 136 -13.52 -16.69 -3.30
CA PRO A 136 -14.52 -16.44 -4.30
C PRO A 136 -14.00 -16.82 -5.70
N ALA A 137 -14.87 -17.42 -6.51
CA ALA A 137 -14.77 -17.25 -7.96
C ALA A 137 -14.72 -15.75 -8.28
N ALA A 138 -13.85 -15.34 -9.22
CA ALA A 138 -13.64 -13.95 -9.60
C ALA A 138 -14.99 -13.25 -9.86
N ALA A 139 -15.39 -12.34 -8.97
CA ALA A 139 -16.68 -11.66 -9.07
C ALA A 139 -16.53 -10.34 -9.85
N GLN A 140 -17.62 -9.97 -10.51
CA GLN A 140 -17.71 -8.92 -11.53
C GLN A 140 -17.19 -7.56 -11.06
N GLY A 141 -16.07 -7.15 -11.67
CA GLY A 141 -15.90 -5.83 -12.24
C GLY A 141 -15.30 -4.76 -11.34
N VAL A 142 -13.96 -4.73 -11.25
CA VAL A 142 -13.30 -3.43 -11.06
C VAL A 142 -13.69 -2.54 -12.25
N PRO A 143 -14.23 -1.32 -12.05
CA PRO A 143 -14.80 -0.51 -13.12
C PRO A 143 -13.87 -0.43 -14.33
N ALA A 144 -14.45 -0.52 -15.54
CA ALA A 144 -13.72 -0.39 -16.80
C ALA A 144 -13.09 1.02 -16.92
N GLY A 145 -11.84 1.16 -16.49
CA GLY A 145 -11.00 2.35 -16.70
C GLY A 145 -10.09 2.24 -17.93
N LEU A 146 -10.28 1.23 -18.79
CA LEU A 146 -9.55 1.20 -20.07
C LEU A 146 -10.21 2.23 -20.99
N PRO A 147 -9.44 3.13 -21.63
CA PRO A 147 -10.01 3.94 -22.70
C PRO A 147 -10.45 3.03 -23.84
N ALA A 148 -11.44 3.49 -24.60
CA ALA A 148 -12.01 2.73 -25.72
C ALA A 148 -10.98 2.37 -26.80
N ARG A 149 -9.82 3.06 -26.84
CA ARG A 149 -8.75 2.86 -27.81
C ARG A 149 -7.37 3.06 -27.16
N ILE A 150 -6.38 2.29 -27.63
CA ILE A 150 -5.01 2.27 -27.08
C ILE A 150 -4.22 3.55 -27.39
N ASP A 151 -4.53 4.23 -28.49
CA ASP A 151 -3.93 5.51 -28.91
C ASP A 151 -4.29 6.67 -27.96
N ALA A 152 -5.32 6.53 -27.13
CA ALA A 152 -5.61 7.46 -26.05
C ALA A 152 -4.50 7.54 -24.98
N TRP A 153 -3.53 6.61 -25.01
CA TRP A 153 -2.33 6.61 -24.17
C TRP A 153 -1.08 7.16 -24.87
N ALA A 154 -1.15 7.51 -26.16
CA ALA A 154 -0.01 8.09 -26.87
C ALA A 154 0.45 9.38 -26.17
N GLY A 155 1.71 9.41 -25.71
CA GLY A 155 2.27 10.50 -24.91
C GLY A 155 2.11 10.38 -23.39
N ARG A 156 1.42 9.34 -22.88
CA ARG A 156 1.30 9.02 -21.44
C ARG A 156 2.12 7.81 -21.01
N LEU A 157 2.70 7.11 -21.98
CA LEU A 157 3.62 5.99 -21.76
C LEU A 157 4.94 6.50 -21.19
N LEU A 158 5.52 5.73 -20.26
CA LEU A 158 6.81 6.04 -19.67
C LEU A 158 7.90 5.41 -20.53
N ASP A 159 8.84 6.22 -21.03
CA ASP A 159 10.04 5.68 -21.65
C ASP A 159 10.86 4.94 -20.60
N LEU A 160 11.13 3.68 -20.88
CA LEU A 160 12.02 2.86 -20.06
C LEU A 160 13.46 3.28 -20.39
N PRO A 161 14.27 3.72 -19.41
CA PRO A 161 15.64 4.10 -19.70
C PRO A 161 16.43 2.92 -20.27
N SER A 162 17.25 3.18 -21.29
CA SER A 162 18.16 2.20 -21.88
C SER A 162 19.25 1.81 -20.87
N TYR A 163 19.49 0.51 -20.74
CA TYR A 163 20.24 -0.08 -19.62
C TYR A 163 21.77 -0.02 -19.79
N ARG A 164 22.47 0.29 -18.68
CA ARG A 164 23.91 -0.01 -18.49
C ARG A 164 24.20 -0.89 -17.25
N ASP A 165 23.26 -1.03 -16.30
CA ASP A 165 23.46 -1.74 -15.03
C ASP A 165 22.27 -2.62 -14.61
N CYS A 166 22.48 -3.53 -13.65
CA CYS A 166 21.65 -4.71 -13.38
C CYS A 166 20.15 -4.43 -13.09
N PHE A 167 19.33 -5.14 -13.87
CA PHE A 167 17.88 -5.14 -14.05
C PHE A 167 16.98 -5.14 -12.79
N VAL A 168 17.42 -5.77 -11.70
CA VAL A 168 16.54 -6.08 -10.54
C VAL A 168 16.80 -5.18 -9.34
N CYS A 169 18.00 -4.59 -9.25
CA CYS A 169 18.56 -4.22 -7.96
C CYS A 169 18.25 -2.77 -7.59
N GLY A 170 18.45 -1.83 -8.51
CA GLY A 170 18.48 -0.39 -8.18
C GLY A 170 19.53 -0.05 -7.11
N ILE A 171 20.06 1.17 -7.13
CA ILE A 171 21.23 1.55 -6.33
C ILE A 171 20.93 1.72 -4.81
N ALA A 172 19.65 1.75 -4.39
CA ALA A 172 19.25 2.34 -3.09
C ALA A 172 18.81 1.37 -1.96
N ARG A 173 19.00 0.05 -2.05
CA ARG A 173 18.50 -0.89 -1.00
C ARG A 173 19.50 -1.13 0.15
N ARG A 174 19.76 -0.12 0.99
CA ARG A 174 20.59 -0.23 2.22
C ARG A 174 19.82 -0.21 3.55
N GLN A 175 18.48 -0.19 3.53
CA GLN A 175 17.67 -0.14 4.76
C GLN A 175 17.48 -1.53 5.40
N PRO A 176 17.50 -1.64 6.75
CA PRO A 176 17.18 -2.88 7.46
C PRO A 176 15.80 -3.42 7.05
N GLY A 177 15.68 -4.72 6.84
CA GLY A 177 14.42 -5.38 6.43
C GLY A 177 14.14 -5.43 4.92
N LEU A 178 14.87 -4.66 4.10
CA LEU A 178 14.79 -4.70 2.62
C LEU A 178 16.01 -5.41 1.98
N GLY A 179 17.00 -5.80 2.78
CA GLY A 179 18.15 -6.57 2.33
C GLY A 179 17.79 -8.04 2.10
N ARG A 180 18.13 -8.60 0.94
CA ARG A 180 18.06 -10.04 0.69
C ARG A 180 19.32 -10.71 1.22
N ARG A 181 19.17 -11.82 1.95
CA ARG A 181 20.26 -12.77 2.20
C ARG A 181 20.28 -13.75 1.04
N PHE A 182 21.42 -13.85 0.35
CA PHE A 182 21.69 -14.91 -0.61
C PHE A 182 22.31 -16.10 0.13
#